data_AF-H9TU32-F1
#
_entry.id   AF-H9TU32-F1
#
_cell.length_a   1.000
_cell.length_b   1.000
_cell.length_c   1.000
_cell.angle_alpha   90.00
_cell.angle_beta   90.00
_cell.angle_gamma   90.00
#
_symmetry.space_group_name_H-M   'P 1'
#
loop_
_entity.id
_entity.type
_entity.pdbx_description
1 polymer ?
#
loop_
_entity_poly.entity_id
_entity_poly.type
_entity_poly.pdbx_seq_one_letter_code
_entity_poly.pdbx_strand_id
1 'polypeptide(L)'
;LSECLKRIGDELDSNMELQRMIAAVDTDSPREVFFRVAAEMFSDGNFNWGRVVALFYFASKLVLKALCTKVPELIRTIMGWTLDFLR
;
A
#
# COMPACT_ATOMS: atom_id res chain seq x y z
N LEU A 1 6.01 -4.78 -21.05
CA LEU A 1 5.14 -4.72 -19.84
C LEU A 1 5.93 -4.93 -18.55
N SER A 2 6.71 -6.02 -18.44
CA SER A 2 7.54 -6.32 -17.25
C SER A 2 8.49 -5.18 -16.87
N GLU A 3 9.19 -4.58 -17.86
CA GLU A 3 10.10 -3.45 -17.59
C GLU A 3 9.41 -2.17 -17.12
N CYS A 4 8.20 -1.86 -17.61
CA CYS A 4 7.43 -0.71 -17.10
C CYS A 4 7.01 -0.93 -15.64
N LEU A 5 6.49 -2.10 -15.30
CA LEU A 5 6.13 -2.45 -13.93
C LEU A 5 7.34 -2.42 -13.00
N LYS A 6 8.49 -2.91 -13.49
CA LYS A 6 9.74 -2.88 -12.73
C LYS A 6 10.20 -1.44 -12.47
N ARG A 7 10.19 -0.58 -13.50
CA ARG A 7 10.58 0.83 -13.38
C ARG A 7 9.69 1.62 -12.43
N ILE A 8 8.39 1.38 -12.48
CA ILE A 8 7.42 1.95 -11.54
C ILE A 8 7.68 1.43 -10.12
N GLY A 9 7.96 0.13 -9.97
CA GLY A 9 8.37 -0.46 -8.70
C GLY A 9 9.64 0.17 -8.13
N ASP A 10 10.66 0.39 -8.97
CA ASP A 10 11.94 1.01 -8.59
C ASP A 10 11.74 2.49 -8.19
N GLU A 11 10.87 3.23 -8.88
CA GLU A 11 10.50 4.61 -8.52
C GLU A 11 9.74 4.67 -7.19
N LEU A 12 8.83 3.73 -6.93
CA LEU A 12 8.10 3.61 -5.68
C LEU A 12 9.00 3.15 -4.52
N ASP A 13 9.96 2.27 -4.77
CA ASP A 13 10.98 1.89 -3.78
C ASP A 13 11.93 3.03 -3.44
N SER A 14 12.17 3.93 -4.39
CA SER A 14 12.93 5.16 -4.17
C SER A 14 12.16 6.24 -3.41
N ASN A 15 10.84 6.09 -3.23
CA ASN A 15 10.03 7.05 -2.48
C ASN A 15 10.20 6.84 -0.97
N MET A 16 11.08 7.63 -0.37
CA MET A 16 11.42 7.55 1.06
C MET A 16 10.24 7.79 2.01
N GLU A 17 9.27 8.61 1.61
CA GLU A 17 8.06 8.86 2.39
C GLU A 17 7.18 7.60 2.43
N LEU A 18 6.99 6.97 1.27
CA LEU A 18 6.28 5.70 1.14
C LEU A 18 6.96 4.59 1.95
N GLN A 19 8.29 4.47 1.85
CA GLN A 19 9.04 3.48 2.63
C GLN A 19 8.98 3.73 4.14
N ARG A 20 9.04 5.01 4.57
CA ARG A 20 8.86 5.38 5.98
C ARG A 20 7.45 5.04 6.48
N MET A 21 6.42 5.27 5.67
CA MET A 21 5.05 4.89 6.01
C MET A 21 4.88 3.37 6.12
N ILE A 22 5.50 2.59 5.23
CA ILE A 22 5.52 1.11 5.31
C ILE A 22 6.24 0.63 6.57
N ALA A 23 7.38 1.22 6.91
CA ALA A 23 8.16 0.85 8.09
C ALA A 23 7.43 1.19 9.40
N ALA A 24 6.64 2.27 9.42
CA ALA A 24 5.82 2.68 10.55
C ALA A 24 4.56 1.81 10.76
N VAL A 25 4.31 0.81 9.90
CA VAL A 25 3.22 -0.15 10.09
C VAL A 25 3.60 -1.12 11.20
N ASP A 26 3.22 -0.83 12.44
CA ASP A 26 3.21 -1.83 13.51
C ASP A 26 2.13 -2.88 13.23
N THR A 27 2.40 -4.13 13.58
CA THR A 27 1.55 -5.30 13.23
C THR A 27 0.21 -5.35 13.96
N ASP A 28 -0.01 -4.49 14.96
CA ASP A 28 -1.21 -4.55 15.80
C ASP A 28 -2.50 -4.09 15.10
N SER A 29 -2.41 -3.27 14.04
CA SER A 29 -3.61 -2.85 13.28
C SER A 29 -3.30 -2.49 11.81
N PRO A 30 -3.03 -3.47 10.93
CA PRO A 30 -2.75 -3.22 9.51
C PRO A 30 -3.90 -2.53 8.77
N ARG A 31 -5.14 -2.65 9.27
CA ARG A 31 -6.33 -1.96 8.73
C ARG A 31 -6.23 -0.45 8.92
N GLU A 32 -6.03 -0.04 10.17
CA GLU A 32 -6.01 1.37 10.54
C GLU A 32 -4.86 2.08 9.83
N VAL A 33 -3.70 1.43 9.75
CA VAL A 33 -2.55 1.98 9.03
C VAL A 33 -2.84 2.10 7.53
N PHE A 34 -3.52 1.13 6.92
CA PHE A 34 -3.91 1.23 5.51
C PHE A 34 -4.78 2.45 5.23
N PHE A 35 -5.87 2.62 5.99
CA PHE A 35 -6.76 3.77 5.78
C PHE A 35 -6.10 5.10 6.14
N ARG A 36 -5.23 5.14 7.16
CA ARG A 36 -4.46 6.35 7.49
C ARG A 36 -3.51 6.76 6.36
N VAL A 37 -2.75 5.81 5.82
CA VAL A 37 -1.82 6.08 4.70
C VAL A 37 -2.59 6.49 3.45
N ALA A 38 -3.71 5.84 3.15
CA ALA A 38 -4.57 6.23 2.04
C ALA A 38 -5.13 7.65 2.24
N ALA A 39 -5.65 7.97 3.42
CA ALA A 39 -6.16 9.31 3.73
C ALA A 39 -5.07 10.40 3.60
N GLU A 40 -3.87 10.14 4.14
CA GLU A 40 -2.74 11.08 4.04
C GLU A 40 -2.31 11.30 2.59
N MET A 41 -2.22 10.22 1.81
CA MET A 41 -1.79 10.24 0.40
C MET A 41 -2.71 11.07 -0.51
N PHE A 42 -3.98 11.24 -0.14
CA PHE A 42 -4.96 12.02 -0.90
C PHE A 42 -5.43 13.28 -0.14
N SER A 43 -4.80 13.63 0.98
CA SER A 43 -5.22 14.72 1.87
C SER A 43 -5.18 16.11 1.21
N ASP A 44 -4.28 16.32 0.25
CA ASP A 44 -4.12 17.58 -0.48
C ASP A 44 -5.10 17.75 -1.66
N GLY A 45 -5.99 16.79 -1.88
CA GLY A 45 -6.98 16.80 -2.96
C GLY A 45 -6.41 16.58 -4.37
N ASN A 46 -5.11 16.27 -4.52
CA ASN A 46 -4.50 16.01 -5.81
C ASN A 46 -4.59 14.52 -6.20
N PHE A 47 -5.57 14.19 -7.02
CA PHE A 47 -5.78 12.82 -7.50
C PHE A 47 -5.03 12.59 -8.81
N ASN A 48 -4.07 11.67 -8.79
CA ASN A 48 -3.35 11.22 -9.99
C ASN A 48 -3.10 9.72 -9.97
N TRP A 49 -2.92 9.14 -11.16
CA TRP A 49 -2.68 7.71 -11.33
C TRP A 49 -1.42 7.21 -10.63
N GLY A 50 -0.40 8.06 -10.45
CA GLY A 50 0.81 7.71 -9.69
C GLY A 50 0.49 7.35 -8.24
N ARG A 51 -0.37 8.13 -7.58
CA ARG A 51 -0.82 7.84 -6.19
C ARG A 51 -1.71 6.61 -6.10
N VAL A 52 -2.59 6.41 -7.09
CA VAL A 52 -3.40 5.18 -7.17
C VAL A 52 -2.47 3.96 -7.26
N VAL A 53 -1.47 3.99 -8.13
CA VAL A 53 -0.49 2.91 -8.26
C VAL A 53 0.35 2.73 -6.99
N ALA A 54 0.73 3.82 -6.31
CA ALA A 54 1.43 3.77 -5.03
C ALA A 54 0.60 3.09 -3.92
N LEU A 55 -0.72 3.32 -3.90
CA LEU A 55 -1.63 2.67 -2.96
C LEU A 55 -1.72 1.15 -3.21
N PHE A 56 -1.81 0.73 -4.48
CA PHE A 56 -1.76 -0.71 -4.82
C PHE A 56 -0.42 -1.35 -4.46
N TYR A 57 0.68 -0.63 -4.64
CA TYR A 57 2.00 -1.08 -4.23
C TYR A 57 2.10 -1.24 -2.70
N PHE A 58 1.60 -0.27 -1.96
CA PHE A 58 1.51 -0.32 -0.50
C PHE A 58 0.68 -1.52 -0.02
N ALA A 59 -0.51 -1.73 -0.60
CA ALA A 59 -1.35 -2.90 -0.32
C ALA A 59 -0.59 -4.22 -0.59
N SER A 60 0.16 -4.29 -1.68
CA SER A 60 0.96 -5.47 -2.05
C SER A 60 2.07 -5.76 -1.03
N LYS A 61 2.73 -4.73 -0.50
CA LYS A 61 3.75 -4.88 0.56
C LYS A 61 3.14 -5.34 1.88
N LEU A 62 1.92 -4.88 2.22
CA LEU A 62 1.18 -5.40 3.38
C LEU A 62 0.81 -6.87 3.22
N VAL A 63 0.39 -7.30 2.03
CA VAL A 63 0.12 -8.71 1.72
C VAL A 63 1.37 -9.57 1.88
N LEU A 64 2.52 -9.10 1.38
CA LEU A 64 3.80 -9.79 1.57
C LEU A 64 4.19 -9.89 3.04
N LYS A 65 3.99 -8.82 3.83
CA LYS A 65 4.24 -8.84 5.28
C LYS A 65 3.35 -9.86 5.99
N ALA A 66 2.05 -9.92 5.63
CA ALA A 66 1.10 -10.89 6.17
C ALA A 66 1.45 -12.35 5.81
N LEU A 67 1.96 -12.57 4.59
CA LEU A 67 2.48 -13.88 4.16
C LEU A 67 3.71 -14.30 4.97
N CYS A 68 4.66 -13.38 5.19
CA CYS A 68 5.85 -13.63 6.00
C CYS A 68 5.49 -13.94 7.47
N THR A 69 4.44 -13.32 8.01
CA THR A 69 3.93 -13.61 9.36
C THR A 69 3.02 -14.84 9.44
N LYS A 70 2.85 -15.58 8.33
CA LYS A 70 1.99 -16.78 8.21
C LYS A 70 0.52 -16.55 8.58
N VAL A 71 -0.03 -15.38 8.25
CA VAL A 71 -1.45 -15.05 8.48
C VAL A 71 -2.16 -14.83 7.14
N PRO A 72 -2.58 -15.90 6.45
CA PRO A 72 -3.18 -15.81 5.11
C PRO A 72 -4.55 -15.10 5.09
N GLU A 73 -5.28 -15.07 6.21
CA GLU A 73 -6.56 -14.37 6.33
C GLU A 73 -6.44 -12.84 6.17
N LEU A 74 -5.27 -12.28 6.48
CA LEU A 74 -4.98 -10.86 6.27
C LEU A 74 -5.00 -10.48 4.78
N ILE A 75 -4.71 -11.42 3.87
CA ILE A 75 -4.66 -11.15 2.42
C ILE A 75 -6.05 -10.78 1.90
N ARG A 76 -7.07 -11.59 2.20
CA ARG A 76 -8.47 -11.29 1.84
C ARG A 76 -8.91 -9.95 2.43
N THR A 77 -8.47 -9.67 3.65
CA THR A 77 -8.85 -8.46 4.37
C THR A 77 -8.23 -7.21 3.72
N ILE A 78 -6.95 -7.27 3.33
CA ILE A 78 -6.26 -6.17 2.61
C ILE A 78 -6.89 -5.93 1.22
N MET A 79 -7.22 -7.00 0.50
CA MET A 79 -7.95 -6.86 -0.77
C MET A 79 -9.31 -6.20 -0.57
N GLY A 80 -10.03 -6.57 0.50
CA GLY A 80 -11.29 -5.95 0.89
C GLY A 80 -11.15 -4.43 1.12
N TRP A 81 -10.16 -4.00 1.90
CA TRP A 81 -9.93 -2.57 2.16
C TRP A 81 -9.57 -1.78 0.92
N THR A 82 -8.81 -2.39 0.01
CA THR A 82 -8.45 -1.75 -1.26
C THR A 82 -9.69 -1.52 -2.12
N LEU A 83 -10.60 -2.50 -2.17
CA LEU A 83 -11.87 -2.37 -2.88
C LEU A 83 -12.83 -1.38 -2.19
N ASP A 84 -12.88 -1.38 -0.85
CA ASP A 84 -13.69 -0.43 -0.08
C ASP A 84 -13.22 1.01 -0.25
N PHE A 85 -11.90 1.24 -0.34
CA PHE A 85 -11.34 2.58 -0.58
C PHE A 85 -11.59 3.09 -2.00
N LEU A 86 -11.66 2.19 -2.99
CA LEU A 86 -11.92 2.56 -4.38
C LEU A 86 -13.41 2.81 -4.68
N ARG A 87 -14.30 2.40 -3.78
CA ARG A 87 -15.75 2.52 -3.90
C ARG A 87 -16.25 3.89 -3.50
#